data_AF-A0A1Q8Q5B6-F1
#
_entry.id   AF-A0A1Q8Q5B6-F1
#
_cell.length_a   1.000
_cell.length_b   1.000
_cell.length_c   1.000
_cell.angle_alpha   90.00
_cell.angle_beta   90.00
_cell.angle_gamma   90.00
#
_symmetry.space_group_name_H-M   'P 1'
#
loop_
_entity.id
_entity.type
_entity.pdbx_description
1 polymer ?
#
loop_
_entity_poly.entity_id
_entity_poly.type
_entity_poly.pdbx_seq_one_letter_code
_entity_poly.pdbx_strand_id
1 'polypeptide(L)'
;MYNMKTKKFRRVLDRHYSTQDFPGFVFEIDNKPVFKDRPIRIGADGIALSADRLTLYYFQVTGRNLYTIDTALLRDFHTPLEQLQASVQHIGSKGNTHHEP
;
A
#
# COMPACT_ATOMS: atom_id res chain seq x y z
N MET A 1 -13.01 -3.10 -5.07
CA MET A 1 -14.20 -3.11 -4.19
C MET A 1 -15.35 -3.80 -4.90
N TYR A 2 -15.99 -4.76 -4.24
CA TYR A 2 -17.12 -5.50 -4.80
C TYR A 2 -18.31 -5.38 -3.87
N ASN A 3 -19.45 -4.95 -4.41
CA ASN A 3 -20.71 -4.88 -3.67
C ASN A 3 -21.48 -6.19 -3.90
N MET A 4 -21.54 -7.02 -2.85
CA MET A 4 -22.17 -8.34 -2.91
C MET A 4 -23.69 -8.29 -3.21
N LYS A 5 -24.38 -7.22 -2.79
CA LYS A 5 -25.84 -7.05 -2.96
C LYS A 5 -26.18 -6.66 -4.39
N THR A 6 -25.48 -5.66 -4.92
CA THR A 6 -25.76 -5.12 -6.26
C THR A 6 -24.95 -5.82 -7.36
N LYS A 7 -24.01 -6.70 -6.99
CA LYS A 7 -23.06 -7.37 -7.89
C LYS A 7 -22.18 -6.41 -8.68
N LYS A 8 -22.07 -5.16 -8.25
CA LYS A 8 -21.23 -4.15 -8.89
C LYS A 8 -19.79 -4.24 -8.41
N PHE A 9 -18.86 -4.17 -9.35
CA PHE A 9 -17.43 -4.08 -9.08
C PHE A 9 -16.92 -2.67 -9.38
N ARG A 10 -16.01 -2.18 -8.55
CA ARG A 10 -15.28 -0.94 -8.76
C ARG A 10 -13.80 -1.17 -8.45
N ARG A 11 -12.92 -0.87 -9.41
CA ARG A 11 -11.47 -0.86 -9.19
C ARG A 11 -11.09 0.45 -8.51
N VAL A 12 -10.32 0.38 -7.43
CA VAL A 12 -9.89 1.52 -6.62
C VAL A 12 -8.39 1.42 -6.37
N LEU A 13 -7.70 2.56 -6.25
CA LEU A 13 -6.24 2.64 -6.04
C LEU A 13 -5.40 1.92 -7.10
N ASP A 14 -5.98 1.65 -8.28
CA ASP A 14 -5.25 1.10 -9.42
C ASP A 14 -4.19 2.09 -9.88
N ARG A 15 -2.96 1.57 -10.06
CA ARG A 15 -1.77 2.35 -10.44
C ARG A 15 -1.47 3.54 -9.52
N HIS A 16 -2.11 3.62 -8.36
CA HIS A 16 -1.84 4.66 -7.38
C HIS A 16 -0.44 4.42 -6.78
N TYR A 17 0.34 5.48 -6.54
CA TYR A 17 1.73 5.34 -6.11
C TYR A 17 1.89 4.48 -4.85
N SER A 18 0.90 4.47 -3.95
CA SER A 18 0.92 3.67 -2.71
C SER A 18 0.77 2.16 -2.94
N THR A 19 0.35 1.74 -4.14
CA THR A 19 0.20 0.32 -4.52
C THR A 19 1.27 -0.16 -5.50
N GLN A 20 2.17 0.75 -5.93
CA GLN A 20 3.27 0.43 -6.84
C GLN A 20 4.55 0.08 -6.07
N ASP A 21 5.54 -0.43 -6.79
CA ASP A 21 6.90 -0.56 -6.29
C ASP A 21 7.48 0.82 -5.94
N PHE A 22 8.35 0.87 -4.93
CA PHE A 22 9.04 2.09 -4.56
C PHE A 22 10.29 2.28 -5.44
N PRO A 23 10.40 3.37 -6.20
CA PRO A 23 11.57 3.61 -7.05
C PRO A 23 12.87 3.62 -6.23
N GLY A 24 13.89 2.91 -6.72
CA GLY A 24 15.20 2.84 -6.07
C GLY A 24 15.25 1.97 -4.83
N PHE A 25 14.22 1.17 -4.53
CA PHE A 25 14.30 0.18 -3.46
C PHE A 25 15.38 -0.87 -3.74
N VAL A 26 16.31 -1.01 -2.79
CA VAL A 26 17.32 -2.08 -2.78
C VAL A 26 17.03 -2.98 -1.58
N PHE A 27 16.85 -4.27 -1.84
CA PHE A 27 16.69 -5.25 -0.78
C PHE A 27 18.06 -5.72 -0.30
N GLU A 28 18.38 -5.45 0.96
CA GLU A 28 19.68 -5.70 1.56
C GLU A 28 19.57 -6.58 2.79
N ILE A 29 20.58 -7.44 2.98
CA ILE A 29 20.82 -8.22 4.20
C ILE A 29 22.29 -7.96 4.56
N ASP A 30 22.56 -7.58 5.81
CA ASP A 30 23.89 -7.20 6.29
C ASP A 30 24.59 -6.14 5.39
N ASN A 31 23.84 -5.11 4.99
CA ASN A 31 24.29 -4.04 4.08
C ASN A 31 24.80 -4.54 2.71
N LYS A 32 24.36 -5.73 2.28
CA LYS A 32 24.67 -6.28 0.96
C LYS A 32 23.39 -6.46 0.16
N PRO A 33 23.34 -5.97 -1.10
CA PRO A 33 22.19 -6.18 -1.96
C PRO A 33 22.03 -7.68 -2.24
N VAL A 34 20.82 -8.19 -1.99
CA VAL A 34 20.47 -9.58 -2.26
C VAL A 34 20.43 -9.84 -3.77
N PHE A 35 20.07 -8.83 -4.56
CA PHE A 35 20.01 -8.89 -6.02
C PHE A 35 20.95 -7.84 -6.63
N LYS A 36 21.92 -8.28 -7.44
CA LYS A 36 22.92 -7.38 -8.06
C LYS A 36 22.46 -6.76 -9.37
N ASP A 37 21.84 -7.55 -10.25
CA ASP A 37 21.54 -7.12 -11.63
C ASP A 37 20.04 -7.01 -11.94
N ARG A 38 19.19 -7.51 -11.03
CA ARG A 38 17.73 -7.51 -11.21
C ARG A 38 17.02 -7.17 -9.89
N PRO A 39 16.72 -5.89 -9.63
CA PRO A 39 15.99 -5.51 -8.42
C PRO A 39 14.59 -6.14 -8.42
N ILE A 40 14.16 -6.65 -7.26
CA ILE A 40 12.77 -7.06 -7.05
C ILE A 40 11.89 -5.82 -7.19
N ARG A 41 10.79 -5.94 -7.95
CA ARG A 41 9.72 -4.95 -8.04
C ARG A 41 8.41 -5.65 -7.73
N ILE A 42 7.90 -5.45 -6.51
CA ILE A 42 6.63 -6.04 -6.08
C ILE A 42 5.81 -4.90 -5.45
N GLY A 43 4.58 -4.74 -5.93
CA GLY A 43 3.61 -3.76 -5.40
C GLY A 43 3.12 -4.12 -4.00
N ALA A 44 1.84 -3.92 -3.70
CA ALA A 44 1.30 -4.26 -2.38
C ALA A 44 1.20 -5.79 -2.12
N ASP A 45 1.70 -6.26 -0.97
CA ASP A 45 1.41 -7.63 -0.43
C ASP A 45 0.46 -7.52 0.75
N GLY A 46 0.88 -6.74 1.74
CA GLY A 46 0.31 -6.77 3.06
C GLY A 46 -0.91 -5.87 3.11
N ILE A 47 -2.01 -6.43 3.61
CA ILE A 47 -3.24 -5.71 3.90
C ILE A 47 -3.77 -6.17 5.25
N ALA A 48 -4.18 -5.22 6.08
CA ALA A 48 -4.78 -5.48 7.37
C ALA A 48 -5.95 -4.54 7.59
N LEU A 49 -6.94 -4.99 8.35
CA LEU A 49 -8.12 -4.20 8.70
C LEU A 49 -8.13 -3.99 10.20
N SER A 50 -8.40 -2.78 10.67
CA SER A 50 -8.60 -2.52 12.10
C SER A 50 -9.72 -3.39 12.68
N ALA A 51 -9.68 -3.64 13.98
CA ALA A 51 -10.69 -4.48 14.66
C ALA A 51 -12.12 -3.93 14.49
N ASP A 52 -12.27 -2.59 14.48
CA ASP A 52 -13.53 -1.89 14.24
C ASP A 52 -13.93 -1.82 12.75
N ARG A 53 -13.06 -2.27 11.84
CA ARG A 53 -13.22 -2.27 10.38
C ARG A 53 -13.27 -0.88 9.73
N LEU A 54 -12.90 0.17 10.46
CA LEU A 54 -12.93 1.53 9.94
C LEU A 54 -11.69 1.89 9.12
N THR A 55 -10.53 1.29 9.43
CA THR A 55 -9.26 1.62 8.78
C THR A 55 -8.66 0.42 8.07
N LEU A 56 -8.37 0.58 6.78
CA LEU A 56 -7.57 -0.35 6.01
C LEU A 56 -6.10 0.09 6.05
N TYR A 57 -5.22 -0.82 6.47
CA TYR A 57 -3.77 -0.67 6.43
C TYR A 57 -3.21 -1.49 5.29
N TYR A 58 -2.24 -0.95 4.56
CA TYR A 58 -1.54 -1.69 3.52
C TYR A 58 -0.15 -1.11 3.28
N PHE A 59 0.73 -1.88 2.65
CA PHE A 59 2.08 -1.45 2.31
C PHE A 59 2.55 -2.07 1.00
N GLN A 60 3.45 -1.39 0.29
CA GLN A 60 4.18 -2.00 -0.82
C GLN A 60 5.27 -2.95 -0.29
N VAL A 61 5.47 -4.09 -0.96
CA VAL A 61 6.53 -5.07 -0.64
C VAL A 61 7.89 -4.41 -0.77
N THR A 62 8.17 -3.87 -1.96
CA THR A 62 9.45 -3.24 -2.28
C THR A 62 9.39 -1.77 -1.95
N GLY A 63 9.25 -1.46 -0.66
CA GLY A 63 9.23 -0.12 -0.14
C GLY A 63 9.04 -0.11 1.36
N ARG A 64 9.16 1.08 1.92
CA ARG A 64 9.16 1.27 3.37
C ARG A 64 7.82 1.81 3.88
N ASN A 65 6.97 2.33 3.02
CA ASN A 65 5.83 3.11 3.46
C ASN A 65 4.68 2.22 3.95
N LEU A 66 4.07 2.62 5.07
CA LEU A 66 2.81 2.11 5.57
C LEU A 66 1.72 3.12 5.28
N TYR A 67 0.65 2.67 4.62
CA TYR A 67 -0.46 3.50 4.20
C TYR A 67 -1.76 3.11 4.90
N THR A 68 -2.66 4.09 5.04
CA THR A 68 -4.03 3.89 5.50
C THR A 68 -5.07 4.54 4.61
N ILE A 69 -6.29 4.03 4.67
CA ILE A 69 -7.48 4.65 4.07
C ILE A 69 -8.74 4.24 4.86
N ASP A 70 -9.70 5.15 4.99
CA ASP A 70 -11.00 4.88 5.61
C ASP A 70 -11.83 3.94 4.72
N THR A 71 -12.34 2.86 5.30
CA THR A 71 -13.17 1.90 4.56
C THR A 71 -14.51 2.46 4.11
N ALA A 72 -15.02 3.52 4.74
CA ALA A 72 -16.23 4.21 4.31
C ALA A 72 -16.07 4.77 2.88
N LEU A 73 -14.92 5.39 2.59
CA LEU A 73 -14.59 5.91 1.25
C LEU A 73 -14.45 4.79 0.22
N LEU A 74 -13.87 3.65 0.62
CA LEU A 74 -13.77 2.48 -0.26
C LEU A 74 -15.15 1.86 -0.57
N ARG A 75 -16.08 1.89 0.39
CA ARG A 75 -17.41 1.28 0.28
C ARG A 75 -18.41 2.19 -0.43
N ASP A 76 -18.18 3.49 -0.42
CA ASP A 76 -19.01 4.44 -1.15
C ASP A 76 -18.62 4.45 -2.65
N PHE A 77 -19.55 4.00 -3.49
CA PHE A 77 -19.37 3.97 -4.94
C PHE A 77 -19.58 5.34 -5.58
N HIS A 78 -20.08 6.33 -4.84
CA HIS A 78 -20.31 7.70 -5.30
C HIS A 78 -19.11 8.62 -5.08
N THR A 79 -18.23 8.31 -4.12
CA THR A 79 -16.98 9.04 -3.90
C THR A 79 -16.13 9.03 -5.18
N PRO A 80 -15.72 10.17 -5.76
CA PRO A 80 -14.82 10.22 -6.93
C PRO A 80 -13.48 9.50 -6.72
N LEU A 81 -12.87 8.96 -7.77
CA LEU A 81 -11.62 8.19 -7.64
C LEU A 81 -10.47 9.08 -7.15
N GLU A 82 -10.43 10.33 -7.60
CA GLU A 82 -9.42 11.34 -7.27
C GLU A 82 -9.49 11.68 -5.79
N GLN A 83 -10.70 11.87 -5.25
CA GLN A 83 -10.92 12.11 -3.83
C GLN A 83 -10.53 10.88 -2.99
N LEU A 84 -10.87 9.68 -3.46
CA LEU A 84 -10.48 8.43 -2.81
C LEU A 84 -8.94 8.28 -2.78
N GLN A 85 -8.25 8.58 -3.88
CA GLN A 85 -6.79 8.55 -3.97
C GLN A 85 -6.14 9.58 -3.03
N ALA A 86 -6.66 10.82 -3.01
CA ALA A 86 -6.16 11.88 -2.14
C ALA A 86 -6.37 11.58 -0.64
N SER A 87 -7.31 10.71 -0.29
CA SER A 87 -7.58 10.31 1.10
C SER A 87 -6.56 9.32 1.67
N VAL A 88 -5.72 8.72 0.84
CA VAL A 88 -4.66 7.80 1.29
C VAL A 88 -3.66 8.55 2.15
N GLN A 89 -3.43 8.06 3.36
CA GLN A 89 -2.46 8.64 4.29
C GLN A 89 -1.20 7.78 4.37
N HIS A 90 -0.04 8.42 4.37
CA HIS A 90 1.23 7.79 4.75
C HIS A 90 1.42 7.95 6.26
N ILE A 91 1.51 6.84 6.99
CA ILE A 91 1.53 6.86 8.46
C ILE A 91 2.85 6.38 9.08
N GLY A 92 3.83 5.99 8.27
CA GLY A 92 5.15 5.62 8.77
C GLY A 92 5.92 4.67 7.86
N SER A 93 7.09 4.26 8.37
CA SER A 93 8.00 3.35 7.70
C SER A 93 7.98 1.98 8.39
N LYS A 94 7.90 0.89 7.61
CA LYS A 94 8.28 -0.45 8.06
C LYS A 94 9.77 -0.39 8.36
N GLY A 95 10.10 -0.38 9.64
CA GLY A 95 11.49 -0.33 10.10
C GLY A 95 12.35 -1.39 9.40
N ASN A 96 13.56 -0.99 9.06
CA ASN A 96 14.62 -1.87 8.63
C ASN A 96 15.67 -1.90 9.74
N THR A 97 16.34 -3.04 9.91
CA THR A 97 17.50 -3.19 10.78
C THR A 97 18.64 -2.35 10.21
N HIS A 98 18.62 -1.05 10.45
CA HIS A 98 19.73 -0.15 10.19
C HIS A 98 20.01 0.59 11.49
N HIS A 99 21.15 0.25 12.11
CA HIS A 99 21.82 1.17 13.00
C HIS A 99 22.42 2.28 12.10
N GLU A 100 22.08 3.53 12.38
CA GLU A 100 22.91 4.66 11.93
C GLU A 100 24.21 4.69 12.78
N PRO A 101 25.34 5.12 12.19
CA PRO A 101 26.59 5.31 12.91
C PRO A 101 26.52 6.45 13.94
#